data_AF-A0A3L7DYC7-F1
#
_entry.id   AF-A0A3L7DYC7-F1
#
_cell.length_a   1.000
_cell.length_b   1.000
_cell.length_c   1.000
_cell.angle_alpha   90.00
_cell.angle_beta   90.00
_cell.angle_gamma   90.00
#
_symmetry.space_group_name_H-M   'P 1'
#
loop_
_entity.id
_entity.type
_entity.pdbx_description
1 polymer ?
#
loop_
_entity_poly.entity_id
_entity_poly.type
_entity_poly.pdbx_seq_one_letter_code
_entity_poly.pdbx_strand_id
1 'polypeptide(L)'
;MTDTSNTGDTGDNGQEAANEVMTPAMRLLDLQTQHRALDSRIHEMHQHPYQNQILLQRLKKEKLRLKDAIEHLKDEMIPDLNA
;
A
#
# COMPACT_ATOMS: atom_id res chain seq x y z
N MET A 1 58.46 -0.35 14.16
CA MET A 1 58.10 -0.59 15.58
C MET A 1 56.62 -0.30 15.72
N THR A 2 55.84 -1.38 15.92
CA THR A 2 54.46 -1.48 16.48
C THR A 2 53.44 -0.45 15.97
N ASP A 3 52.56 -0.76 15.01
CA ASP A 3 51.44 -1.71 15.11
C ASP A 3 50.59 -1.47 16.37
N THR A 4 49.49 -0.75 16.19
CA THR A 4 48.30 -0.80 17.04
C THR A 4 47.08 -0.60 16.16
N SER A 5 46.67 -1.72 15.55
CA SER A 5 45.35 -2.33 15.74
C SER A 5 44.21 -1.40 16.16
N ASN A 6 43.22 -1.32 15.27
CA ASN A 6 41.85 -1.78 15.52
C ASN A 6 41.31 -1.59 16.95
N THR A 7 40.45 -0.58 17.11
CA THR A 7 39.47 -0.50 18.21
C THR A 7 38.11 -0.27 17.56
N GLY A 8 37.36 -1.35 17.36
CA GLY A 8 36.09 -1.56 18.07
C GLY A 8 34.97 -0.83 17.33
N ASP A 9 34.31 -1.47 16.37
CA ASP A 9 33.12 -2.27 16.66
C ASP A 9 32.30 -1.69 17.84
N THR A 10 31.41 -0.76 17.49
CA THR A 10 30.15 -0.62 18.20
C THR A 10 29.08 -1.11 17.23
N GLY A 11 28.99 -2.42 17.05
CA GLY A 11 28.05 -3.20 17.84
C GLY A 11 26.71 -2.51 18.07
N ASP A 12 25.73 -3.01 17.33
CA ASP A 12 24.39 -3.30 17.84
C ASP A 12 23.52 -2.10 18.27
N ASN A 13 22.65 -1.68 17.37
CA ASN A 13 21.27 -1.38 17.76
C ASN A 13 20.33 -2.29 16.94
N GLY A 14 20.56 -3.60 17.04
CA GLY A 14 19.58 -4.62 16.71
C GLY A 14 18.54 -4.75 17.81
N GLN A 15 17.72 -3.71 18.01
CA GLN A 15 16.52 -3.79 18.87
C GLN A 15 15.37 -2.91 18.38
N GLU A 16 14.92 -3.07 17.14
CA GLU A 16 13.57 -2.60 16.73
C GLU A 16 12.81 -3.66 15.92
N ALA A 17 13.05 -4.95 16.21
CA ALA A 17 12.23 -6.04 15.68
C ALA A 17 11.02 -6.28 16.60
N ALA A 18 9.89 -5.60 16.33
CA ALA A 18 8.51 -6.05 16.65
C ALA A 18 7.43 -5.00 16.34
N ASN A 19 7.78 -3.77 15.95
CA ASN A 19 6.82 -2.79 15.47
C ASN A 19 7.25 -2.33 14.09
N GLU A 20 7.14 -3.18 13.07
CA GLU A 20 7.16 -2.69 11.70
C GLU A 20 5.95 -1.76 11.55
N VAL A 21 6.16 -0.49 11.84
CA VAL A 21 5.22 0.57 11.55
C VAL A 21 5.02 0.50 10.05
N MET A 22 3.97 -0.18 9.61
CA MET A 22 3.57 -0.22 8.21
C MET A 22 3.56 1.22 7.72
N THR A 23 4.59 1.57 6.96
CA THR A 23 4.81 2.96 6.58
C THR A 23 3.60 3.40 5.75
N PRO A 24 3.19 4.67 5.80
CA PRO A 24 2.12 5.18 4.95
C PRO A 24 2.33 4.81 3.47
N ALA A 25 3.58 4.77 3.01
CA ALA A 25 3.96 4.29 1.68
C ALA A 25 3.64 2.79 1.43
N MET A 26 3.92 1.90 2.40
CA MET A 26 3.57 0.49 2.30
C MET A 26 2.05 0.28 2.28
N ARG A 27 1.31 1.00 3.13
CA ARG A 27 -0.17 0.97 3.11
C ARG A 27 -0.71 1.41 1.75
N LEU A 28 -0.17 2.49 1.20
CA LEU A 28 -0.55 2.99 -0.12
C LEU A 28 -0.26 1.97 -1.23
N LEU A 29 0.87 1.28 -1.18
CA LEU A 29 1.20 0.21 -2.13
C LEU A 29 0.23 -0.98 -2.01
N ASP A 30 -0.13 -1.36 -0.78
CA ASP A 30 -1.10 -2.43 -0.54
C ASP A 30 -2.49 -2.06 -1.06
N LEU A 31 -2.99 -0.87 -0.76
CA LEU A 31 -4.25 -0.37 -1.31
C LEU A 31 -4.23 -0.31 -2.85
N GLN A 32 -3.13 0.13 -3.45
CA GLN A 32 -2.99 0.12 -4.92
C GLN A 32 -3.01 -1.28 -5.51
N THR A 33 -2.38 -2.25 -4.83
CA THR A 33 -2.36 -3.65 -5.24
C THR A 33 -3.76 -4.25 -5.17
N GLN A 34 -4.46 -4.03 -4.05
CA GLN A 34 -5.86 -4.43 -3.88
C GLN A 34 -6.76 -3.79 -4.95
N HIS A 35 -6.59 -2.49 -5.22
CA HIS A 35 -7.34 -1.79 -6.27
C HIS A 35 -7.10 -2.40 -7.66
N ARG A 36 -5.86 -2.76 -8.02
CA ARG A 36 -5.55 -3.43 -9.29
C ARG A 36 -6.17 -4.83 -9.40
N ALA A 37 -6.16 -5.60 -8.31
CA ALA A 37 -6.80 -6.91 -8.26
C ALA A 37 -8.31 -6.79 -8.47
N LEU A 38 -8.94 -5.80 -7.82
CA LEU A 38 -10.36 -5.52 -7.94
C LEU A 38 -10.73 -5.05 -9.36
N ASP A 39 -9.85 -4.27 -10.00
CA ASP A 39 -10.04 -3.83 -11.38
C ASP A 39 -9.99 -4.99 -12.38
N SER A 40 -9.05 -5.92 -12.19
CA SER A 40 -8.94 -7.14 -13.00
C SER A 40 -10.20 -8.01 -12.83
N ARG A 41 -10.70 -8.12 -11.60
CA ARG A 41 -11.94 -8.85 -11.30
C ARG A 41 -13.17 -8.20 -11.94
N ILE A 42 -13.26 -6.88 -11.94
CA ILE A 42 -14.32 -6.13 -12.63
C ILE A 42 -14.24 -6.37 -14.15
N HIS A 43 -13.03 -6.39 -14.72
CA HIS A 43 -12.82 -6.63 -16.14
C HIS A 43 -13.29 -8.03 -16.57
N GLU A 44 -12.96 -9.07 -15.80
CA GLU A 44 -13.48 -10.43 -15.99
C GLU A 44 -15.01 -10.46 -15.90
N MET A 45 -15.58 -9.83 -14.88
CA MET A 45 -17.03 -9.78 -14.65
C MET A 45 -17.77 -9.03 -15.77
N HIS A 46 -17.11 -8.09 -16.45
CA HIS A 46 -17.65 -7.37 -17.59
C HIS A 46 -17.84 -8.25 -18.83
N GLN A 47 -17.18 -9.41 -18.91
CA GLN A 47 -17.38 -10.38 -19.99
C GLN A 47 -18.73 -11.11 -19.87
N HIS A 48 -19.33 -11.13 -18.67
CA HIS A 48 -20.63 -11.76 -18.40
C HIS A 48 -21.57 -10.82 -17.61
N PRO A 49 -22.00 -9.69 -18.23
CA PRO A 49 -22.68 -8.61 -17.52
C PRO A 49 -24.10 -8.99 -17.02
N TYR A 50 -24.77 -9.92 -17.71
CA TYR A 50 -26.14 -10.32 -17.39
C TYR A 50 -26.22 -11.25 -16.16
N GLN A 51 -25.18 -12.02 -15.85
CA GLN A 51 -25.17 -12.92 -14.68
C GLN A 51 -24.86 -12.18 -13.37
N ASN A 52 -24.07 -11.10 -13.45
CA ASN A 52 -23.36 -10.56 -12.29
C ASN A 52 -23.61 -9.07 -12.04
N GLN A 53 -24.73 -8.50 -12.52
CA GLN A 53 -24.97 -7.05 -12.47
C GLN A 53 -24.93 -6.47 -11.04
N ILE A 54 -25.49 -7.17 -10.04
CA ILE A 54 -25.43 -6.77 -8.62
C ILE A 54 -23.99 -6.84 -8.09
N LEU A 55 -23.27 -7.90 -8.43
CA LEU A 55 -21.88 -8.08 -8.01
C LEU A 55 -20.96 -7.02 -8.64
N LEU A 56 -21.18 -6.70 -9.91
CA LEU A 56 -20.47 -5.64 -10.64
C LEU A 56 -20.69 -4.27 -9.99
N GLN A 57 -21.93 -3.96 -9.57
CA GLN A 57 -22.23 -2.74 -8.83
C GLN A 57 -21.50 -2.68 -7.48
N ARG A 58 -21.44 -3.80 -6.75
CA ARG A 58 -20.68 -3.89 -5.48
C ARG A 58 -19.19 -3.68 -5.70
N LEU A 59 -18.60 -4.37 -6.68
CA LEU A 59 -17.18 -4.25 -7.00
C LEU A 59 -16.82 -2.83 -7.44
N LYS A 60 -17.65 -2.18 -8.27
CA LYS A 60 -17.44 -0.77 -8.63
C LYS A 60 -17.48 0.16 -7.43
N LYS A 61 -18.40 -0.07 -6.49
CA LYS A 61 -18.48 0.71 -5.24
C LYS A 61 -17.26 0.48 -4.37
N GLU A 62 -16.78 -0.76 -4.27
CA GLU A 62 -15.58 -1.10 -3.51
C GLU A 62 -14.31 -0.51 -4.13
N LYS A 63 -14.21 -0.55 -5.47
CA LYS A 63 -13.16 0.13 -6.24
C LYS A 63 -13.14 1.64 -5.95
N LEU A 64 -14.31 2.29 -5.92
CA LEU A 64 -14.41 3.71 -5.59
C LEU A 64 -13.90 3.99 -4.17
N ARG A 65 -14.32 3.19 -3.19
CA ARG A 65 -13.86 3.35 -1.79
C ARG A 65 -12.34 3.15 -1.64
N LEU A 66 -11.76 2.19 -2.37
CA LEU A 66 -10.30 2.00 -2.41
C LEU A 66 -9.60 3.21 -3.03
N LYS A 67 -10.15 3.78 -4.11
CA LYS A 67 -9.62 5.00 -4.72
C LYS A 67 -9.66 6.17 -3.73
N ASP A 68 -10.80 6.40 -3.08
CA ASP A 68 -10.98 7.47 -2.10
C ASP A 68 -10.02 7.30 -0.91
N ALA A 69 -9.82 6.06 -0.44
CA ALA A 69 -8.86 5.77 0.63
C ALA A 69 -7.40 5.99 0.19
N ILE A 70 -7.05 5.67 -1.07
CA ILE A 70 -5.73 5.99 -1.64
C ILE A 70 -5.54 7.50 -1.74
N GLU A 71 -6.56 8.24 -2.20
CA GLU A 71 -6.52 9.70 -2.31
C GLU A 71 -6.38 10.34 -0.93
N HIS A 72 -7.19 9.94 0.05
CA HIS A 72 -7.07 10.44 1.42
C HIS A 72 -5.69 10.12 2.04
N LEU A 73 -5.15 8.91 1.83
CA LEU A 73 -3.83 8.56 2.33
C LEU A 73 -2.71 9.32 1.60
N LYS A 74 -2.89 9.63 0.31
CA LYS A 74 -1.98 10.48 -0.47
C LYS A 74 -2.03 11.92 0.00
N ASP A 75 -3.21 12.47 0.24
CA ASP A 75 -3.41 13.84 0.70
C ASP A 75 -2.82 14.04 2.10
N GLU A 76 -2.93 13.05 2.99
CA GLU A 76 -2.24 13.09 4.29
C GLU A 76 -0.71 13.02 4.16
N MET A 77 -0.18 12.42 3.09
CA MET A 77 1.26 12.34 2.82
C MET A 77 1.79 13.53 2.00
N ILE A 78 0.97 14.17 1.17
CA ILE A 78 1.30 15.28 0.28
C ILE A 78 0.19 16.33 0.45
N PRO A 79 0.34 17.30 1.36
CA PRO A 79 -0.75 18.18 1.79
C PRO A 79 -1.20 19.23 0.75
N ASP A 80 -0.89 19.06 -0.55
CA ASP A 80 -0.99 20.17 -1.51
C ASP A 80 -1.25 19.74 -2.97
N LEU A 81 -2.22 18.85 -3.24
CA LEU A 81 -2.51 18.48 -4.64
C LEU A 81 -3.97 18.41 -5.09
N ASN A 82 -4.96 18.81 -4.29
CA ASN A 82 -6.34 18.91 -4.75
C ASN A 82 -7.03 20.20 -4.27
N ALA A 83 -6.79 21.30 -5.00
CA ALA A 83 -7.62 22.50 -5.06
C ALA A 83 -8.15 22.68 -6.49
#